data_AF-A0A409XVP1-F1
#
_entry.id   AF-A0A409XVP1-F1
#
_cell.length_a   1.000
_cell.length_b   1.000
_cell.length_c   1.000
_cell.angle_alpha   90.00
_cell.angle_beta   90.00
_cell.angle_gamma   90.00
#
_symmetry.space_group_name_H-M   'P 1'
#
loop_
_entity.id
_entity.type
_entity.pdbx_description
1 polymer ?
#
loop_
_entity_poly.entity_id
_entity_poly.type
_entity_poly.pdbx_seq_one_letter_code
_entity_poly.pdbx_strand_id
1 'polypeptide(L)'
;MIIDKQPLPDDPTPTDAPPSYDTLSAGPSSQDNKYNLVHLSPSTSSYPPNSPPPVPPKSPASPASPSTNAKGKARAVNWFAFATEARTRSEVRNTVLGLVKDLIQEHITNSEAATGILQSCAEACATHSLSLSSILQEKSIENHTPLYWAIVKRPPDEHQEKEDMQCPDLLTALISYATPLNQATVAEVRLACLATSDQALFQRLRLSPEFAPVSGADQMLLGGTIPPEEVELEDIPGEGGGSFAVNFVIPHFHKRMVVSKQIAIEFIARSRMWRLAFFIAPEPRRYRTSVEPRVGSWCISLSLIETSPPTYVQARLLIPEAKSPSANLEAPESPGSSTNDPPSSSPFFRLPKSLSYSEPNSKNAISILLKSNEQIEAATGSRRNSAGKSIVVSLEESTMGANLQYGNNPYIGPDEKLRGRLEARLGKSEADCIIC
;
A
#
# COMPACT_ATOMS: atom_id res chain seq x y z
N MET A 1 -40.52 16.24 -27.55
CA MET A 1 -40.03 15.90 -28.91
C MET A 1 -39.23 14.63 -28.77
N ILE A 2 -39.82 13.52 -29.16
CA ILE A 2 -39.19 12.19 -29.12
C ILE A 2 -38.40 12.08 -30.42
N ILE A 3 -37.09 11.90 -30.32
CA ILE A 3 -36.20 11.73 -31.47
C ILE A 3 -36.14 10.23 -31.77
N ASP A 4 -36.80 9.83 -32.85
CA ASP A 4 -36.73 8.48 -33.39
C ASP A 4 -35.29 8.20 -33.86
N LYS A 5 -34.62 7.24 -33.21
CA LYS A 5 -33.30 6.76 -33.62
C LYS A 5 -33.45 5.83 -34.83
N GLN A 6 -32.79 6.22 -35.92
CA GLN A 6 -32.67 5.44 -37.15
C GLN A 6 -31.79 4.20 -36.90
N PRO A 7 -32.21 2.97 -37.27
CA PRO A 7 -31.38 1.77 -37.15
C PRO A 7 -30.22 1.81 -38.14
N LEU A 8 -29.02 1.47 -37.65
CA LEU A 8 -27.81 1.33 -38.46
C LEU A 8 -27.92 0.11 -39.41
N PRO A 9 -27.37 0.18 -40.63
CA PRO A 9 -27.40 -0.92 -41.58
C PRO A 9 -26.48 -2.07 -41.15
N ASP A 10 -26.96 -3.29 -41.37
CA ASP A 10 -26.28 -4.55 -41.07
C ASP A 10 -24.89 -4.61 -41.74
N ASP A 11 -23.84 -4.79 -40.92
CA ASP A 11 -22.46 -4.99 -41.34
C ASP A 11 -22.24 -6.48 -41.65
N PRO A 12 -22.06 -6.88 -42.93
CA PRO A 12 -21.85 -8.27 -43.29
C PRO A 12 -20.40 -8.66 -42.98
N THR A 13 -20.16 -9.11 -41.76
CA THR A 13 -18.91 -9.82 -41.44
C THR A 13 -18.92 -11.19 -42.14
N PRO A 14 -17.90 -11.51 -42.96
CA PRO A 14 -17.86 -12.80 -43.67
C PRO A 14 -17.69 -13.96 -42.69
N THR A 15 -18.57 -14.96 -42.78
CA THR A 15 -18.60 -16.19 -41.97
C THR A 15 -17.46 -17.18 -42.25
N ASP A 16 -16.34 -16.75 -42.84
CA ASP A 16 -15.29 -17.66 -43.30
C ASP A 16 -13.87 -17.12 -42.99
N ALA A 17 -13.65 -16.78 -41.72
CA ALA A 17 -12.31 -16.56 -41.20
C ALA A 17 -11.82 -17.85 -40.51
N PRO A 18 -10.68 -18.44 -40.92
CA PRO A 18 -10.12 -19.61 -40.25
C PRO A 18 -9.69 -19.27 -38.81
N PRO A 19 -9.69 -20.25 -37.88
CA PRO A 19 -9.24 -20.04 -36.52
C PRO A 19 -7.77 -19.60 -36.51
N SER A 20 -7.48 -18.49 -35.83
CA SER A 20 -6.13 -17.99 -35.61
C SER A 20 -5.36 -18.95 -34.69
N TYR A 21 -4.58 -19.85 -35.29
CA TYR A 21 -3.49 -20.56 -34.63
C TYR A 21 -2.19 -19.85 -34.93
N ASP A 22 -1.59 -19.22 -33.92
CA ASP A 22 -0.15 -18.97 -33.76
C ASP A 22 0.04 -18.00 -32.57
N THR A 23 0.92 -18.20 -31.58
CA THR A 23 2.08 -19.10 -31.47
C THR A 23 2.39 -19.35 -29.99
N LEU A 24 2.55 -20.61 -29.62
CA LEU A 24 3.18 -21.04 -28.36
C LEU A 24 4.66 -20.64 -28.41
N SER A 25 5.07 -19.66 -27.59
CA SER A 25 6.49 -19.36 -27.42
C SER A 25 7.14 -20.42 -26.54
N ALA A 26 8.04 -21.18 -27.17
CA ALA A 26 8.93 -22.14 -26.56
C ALA A 26 9.83 -21.48 -25.50
N GLY A 27 9.97 -22.16 -24.36
CA GLY A 27 10.87 -21.76 -23.28
C GLY A 27 12.35 -21.96 -23.65
N PRO A 28 13.26 -21.13 -23.14
CA PRO A 28 14.67 -21.42 -23.21
C PRO A 28 15.10 -22.28 -22.01
N SER A 29 15.70 -23.41 -22.33
CA SER A 29 16.66 -24.12 -21.49
C SER A 29 17.82 -23.20 -21.10
N SER A 30 18.22 -23.19 -19.82
CA SER A 30 19.53 -22.71 -19.36
C SER A 30 19.89 -23.55 -18.14
N GLN A 31 20.72 -24.57 -18.33
CA GLN A 31 22.18 -24.52 -18.12
C GLN A 31 22.55 -24.19 -16.67
N ASP A 32 22.81 -25.26 -15.91
CA ASP A 32 23.56 -25.27 -14.67
C ASP A 32 24.94 -24.63 -14.88
N ASN A 33 25.11 -23.41 -14.39
CA ASN A 33 26.42 -22.80 -14.21
C ASN A 33 26.70 -22.62 -12.72
N LYS A 34 27.34 -23.63 -12.14
CA LYS A 34 28.03 -23.55 -10.84
C LYS A 34 29.23 -22.62 -10.98
N TYR A 35 29.10 -21.40 -10.48
CA TYR A 35 30.25 -20.55 -10.18
C TYR A 35 30.26 -20.19 -8.69
N ASN A 36 31.42 -20.45 -8.08
CA ASN A 36 31.73 -20.27 -6.68
C ASN A 36 31.54 -18.82 -6.22
N LEU A 37 30.75 -18.63 -5.16
CA LEU A 37 30.61 -17.37 -4.45
C LEU A 37 31.82 -17.20 -3.52
N VAL A 38 32.77 -16.35 -3.90
CA VAL A 38 33.78 -15.81 -2.98
C VAL A 38 33.17 -14.59 -2.29
N HIS A 39 32.90 -14.74 -1.00
CA HIS A 39 32.38 -13.70 -0.12
C HIS A 39 33.54 -12.77 0.28
N LEU A 40 33.55 -11.52 -0.18
CA LEU A 40 34.47 -10.48 0.28
C LEU A 40 33.66 -9.33 0.87
N SER A 41 33.61 -9.30 2.20
CA SER A 41 33.13 -8.17 3.01
C SER A 41 34.33 -7.26 3.32
N PRO A 42 34.24 -5.92 3.16
CA PRO A 42 35.20 -5.01 3.77
C PRO A 42 34.72 -4.62 5.17
N SER A 43 35.35 -5.19 6.18
CA SER A 43 35.22 -4.76 7.58
C SER A 43 36.41 -3.88 7.92
N THR A 44 36.17 -2.59 8.16
CA THR A 44 37.13 -1.68 8.81
C THR A 44 37.15 -2.00 10.30
N SER A 45 38.26 -2.59 10.75
CA SER A 45 38.55 -2.90 12.15
C SER A 45 39.42 -1.82 12.76
N SER A 46 39.01 -1.34 13.94
CA SER A 46 39.89 -0.73 14.95
C SER A 46 39.72 -1.51 16.26
N TYR A 47 40.69 -2.37 16.57
CA TYR A 47 40.79 -3.10 17.84
C TYR A 47 41.51 -2.28 18.92
N PRO A 48 41.10 -2.40 20.19
CA PRO A 48 41.99 -2.46 21.35
C PRO A 48 42.04 -3.89 21.95
N PRO A 49 43.01 -4.20 22.84
CA PRO A 49 43.54 -5.55 22.99
C PRO A 49 42.88 -6.40 24.09
N ASN A 50 42.87 -7.71 23.81
CA ASN A 50 42.99 -8.87 24.69
C ASN A 50 42.12 -8.97 25.95
N SER A 51 41.12 -9.84 25.86
CA SER A 51 40.58 -10.62 26.98
C SER A 51 40.54 -12.11 26.58
N PRO A 52 40.94 -13.05 27.44
CA PRO A 52 40.91 -14.48 27.11
C PRO A 52 39.46 -15.03 27.05
N PRO A 53 39.17 -16.02 26.18
CA PRO A 53 37.83 -16.58 26.03
C PRO A 53 37.45 -17.52 27.20
N PRO A 54 36.17 -17.53 27.63
CA PRO A 54 35.66 -18.48 28.61
C PRO A 54 35.46 -19.87 27.99
N VAL A 55 35.77 -20.89 28.80
CA VAL A 55 35.64 -22.33 28.49
C VAL A 55 34.16 -22.74 28.39
N PRO A 56 33.75 -23.57 27.42
CA PRO A 56 32.37 -24.06 27.32
C PRO A 56 32.02 -25.08 28.42
N PRO A 57 30.77 -25.07 28.94
CA PRO A 57 30.31 -26.07 29.90
C PRO A 57 30.08 -27.44 29.23
N LYS A 58 30.53 -28.49 29.91
CA LYS A 58 30.32 -29.90 29.56
C LYS A 58 28.83 -30.26 29.58
N SER A 59 28.32 -30.83 28.48
CA SER A 59 26.99 -31.44 28.42
C SER A 59 26.95 -32.78 29.18
N PRO A 60 25.82 -33.11 29.84
CA PRO A 60 25.62 -34.38 30.52
C PRO A 60 25.33 -35.54 29.56
N ALA A 61 25.73 -36.73 29.99
CA ALA A 61 25.71 -37.99 29.27
C ALA A 61 24.30 -38.49 28.90
N SER A 62 24.21 -39.08 27.70
CA SER A 62 23.06 -39.84 27.21
C SER A 62 22.77 -41.08 28.06
N PRO A 63 21.49 -41.44 28.30
CA PRO A 63 21.14 -42.74 28.86
C PRO A 63 21.22 -43.86 27.81
N ALA A 64 21.83 -44.97 28.23
CA ALA A 64 22.02 -46.19 27.47
C ALA A 64 20.68 -46.85 27.11
N SER A 65 20.58 -47.32 25.86
CA SER A 65 19.49 -48.18 25.39
C SER A 65 19.79 -49.64 25.71
N PRO A 66 18.82 -50.44 26.18
CA PRO A 66 19.00 -51.88 26.38
C PRO A 66 18.89 -52.64 25.05
N SER A 67 19.96 -53.36 24.71
CA SER A 67 19.99 -54.36 23.65
C SER A 67 19.21 -55.61 24.08
N THR A 68 18.11 -55.93 23.39
CA THR A 68 17.51 -57.27 23.43
C THR A 68 17.60 -57.90 22.06
N ASN A 69 18.43 -58.95 21.98
CA ASN A 69 18.53 -59.84 20.83
C ASN A 69 17.28 -60.74 20.80
N ALA A 70 16.35 -60.46 19.90
CA ALA A 70 15.30 -61.40 19.53
C ALA A 70 15.32 -61.62 18.01
N LYS A 71 15.76 -62.82 17.64
CA LYS A 71 15.86 -63.34 16.27
C LYS A 71 14.44 -63.79 15.87
N GLY A 72 13.76 -63.01 15.04
CA GLY A 72 12.38 -63.32 14.61
C GLY A 72 11.95 -62.55 13.36
N LYS A 73 11.83 -63.29 12.25
CA LYS A 73 11.03 -63.06 11.02
C LYS A 73 10.68 -61.61 10.62
N ALA A 74 11.33 -61.17 9.55
CA ALA A 74 10.86 -60.24 8.51
C ALA A 74 9.78 -59.23 8.91
N ARG A 75 10.20 -58.07 9.43
CA ARG A 75 9.40 -56.85 9.41
C ARG A 75 9.31 -56.33 7.98
N ALA A 76 8.19 -56.62 7.32
CA ALA A 76 7.77 -55.86 6.16
C ALA A 76 7.65 -54.38 6.56
N VAL A 77 8.26 -53.55 5.75
CA VAL A 77 8.40 -52.10 5.89
C VAL A 77 7.01 -51.46 5.98
N ASN A 78 6.79 -50.60 6.97
CA ASN A 78 5.53 -49.89 7.23
C ASN A 78 5.39 -48.64 6.32
N TRP A 79 5.71 -48.76 5.03
CA TRP A 79 5.72 -47.64 4.08
C TRP A 79 4.32 -47.17 3.65
N PHE A 80 3.26 -47.94 3.93
CA PHE A 80 1.89 -47.63 3.51
C PHE A 80 1.11 -46.70 4.44
N ALA A 81 1.55 -46.47 5.69
CA ALA A 81 0.86 -45.56 6.61
C ALA A 81 1.02 -44.07 6.20
N PHE A 82 2.10 -43.74 5.48
CA PHE A 82 2.34 -42.37 5.01
C PHE A 82 1.40 -41.95 3.88
N ALA A 83 0.90 -42.89 3.08
CA ALA A 83 0.03 -42.60 1.95
C ALA A 83 -1.38 -42.17 2.40
N THR A 84 -1.89 -42.75 3.49
CA THR A 84 -3.21 -42.41 4.02
C THR A 84 -3.21 -41.02 4.66
N GLU A 85 -2.18 -40.66 5.41
CA GLU A 85 -2.07 -39.34 6.04
C GLU A 85 -1.92 -38.20 5.02
N ALA A 86 -1.17 -38.43 3.94
CA ALA A 86 -1.01 -37.44 2.88
C ALA A 86 -2.34 -37.18 2.18
N ARG A 87 -3.12 -38.24 1.92
CA ARG A 87 -4.46 -38.12 1.33
C ARG A 87 -5.42 -37.37 2.27
N THR A 88 -5.47 -37.73 3.54
CA THR A 88 -6.31 -37.04 4.53
C THR A 88 -5.95 -35.56 4.63
N ARG A 89 -4.65 -35.21 4.64
CA ARG A 89 -4.21 -33.81 4.62
C ARG A 89 -4.68 -33.04 3.39
N SER A 90 -4.60 -33.66 2.21
CA SER A 90 -5.11 -33.04 0.98
C SER A 90 -6.63 -32.87 0.99
N GLU A 91 -7.37 -33.84 1.51
CA GLU A 91 -8.83 -33.78 1.65
C GLU A 91 -9.23 -32.64 2.61
N VAL A 92 -8.60 -32.56 3.78
CA VAL A 92 -8.85 -31.48 4.76
C VAL A 92 -8.53 -30.11 4.15
N ARG A 93 -7.38 -29.98 3.48
CA ARG A 93 -7.00 -28.74 2.78
C ARG A 93 -8.04 -28.32 1.74
N ASN A 94 -8.50 -29.25 0.91
CA ASN A 94 -9.50 -28.97 -0.12
C ASN A 94 -10.86 -28.59 0.49
N THR A 95 -11.25 -29.25 1.58
CA THR A 95 -12.47 -28.91 2.33
C THR A 95 -12.39 -27.50 2.91
N VAL A 96 -11.27 -27.15 3.55
CA VAL A 96 -11.05 -25.80 4.09
C VAL A 96 -11.10 -24.75 2.99
N LEU A 97 -10.44 -25.00 1.85
CA LEU A 97 -10.49 -24.10 0.69
C LEU A 97 -11.91 -23.95 0.12
N GLY A 98 -12.69 -25.02 0.08
CA GLY A 98 -14.10 -25.00 -0.31
C GLY A 98 -14.92 -24.11 0.61
N LEU A 99 -14.84 -24.33 1.93
CA LEU A 99 -15.54 -23.54 2.93
C LEU A 99 -15.16 -22.05 2.87
N VAL A 100 -13.87 -21.73 2.76
CA VAL A 100 -13.40 -20.34 2.64
C VAL A 100 -13.92 -19.70 1.36
N LYS A 101 -13.96 -20.44 0.24
CA LYS A 101 -14.54 -19.94 -1.01
C LYS A 101 -16.04 -19.66 -0.85
N ASP A 102 -16.77 -20.56 -0.19
CA ASP A 102 -18.21 -20.40 0.04
C ASP A 102 -18.48 -19.17 0.93
N LEU A 103 -17.70 -18.97 2.01
CA LEU A 103 -17.76 -17.76 2.85
C LEU A 103 -17.62 -16.47 2.04
N ILE A 104 -16.66 -16.44 1.09
CA ILE A 104 -16.41 -15.27 0.23
C ILE A 104 -17.53 -15.07 -0.79
N GLN A 105 -18.11 -16.16 -1.31
CA GLN A 105 -19.18 -16.09 -2.31
C GLN A 105 -20.51 -15.67 -1.70
N GLU A 106 -20.86 -16.19 -0.52
CA GLU A 106 -22.14 -15.90 0.14
C GLU A 106 -22.16 -14.52 0.81
N HIS A 107 -21.01 -13.86 0.98
CA HIS A 107 -20.88 -12.57 1.66
C HIS A 107 -21.62 -12.58 2.99
N ILE A 108 -21.31 -13.57 3.82
CA ILE A 108 -22.01 -13.76 5.09
C ILE A 108 -21.94 -12.46 5.89
N THR A 109 -23.07 -11.75 5.96
CA THR A 109 -23.20 -10.48 6.68
C THR A 109 -23.05 -10.70 8.19
N ASN A 110 -23.28 -11.94 8.65
CA ASN A 110 -23.05 -12.37 10.02
C ASN A 110 -21.56 -12.73 10.24
N SER A 111 -20.79 -11.74 10.72
CA SER A 111 -19.38 -11.91 11.03
C SER A 111 -19.10 -12.97 12.11
N GLU A 112 -20.00 -13.18 13.08
CA GLU A 112 -19.81 -14.19 14.12
C GLU A 112 -19.83 -15.60 13.51
N ALA A 113 -20.76 -15.86 12.59
CA ALA A 113 -20.84 -17.14 11.88
C ALA A 113 -19.58 -17.41 11.05
N ALA A 114 -19.10 -16.41 10.31
CA ALA A 114 -17.86 -16.51 9.55
C ALA A 114 -16.66 -16.80 10.46
N THR A 115 -16.54 -16.10 11.58
CA THR A 115 -15.47 -16.31 12.56
C THR A 115 -15.51 -17.73 13.16
N GLY A 116 -16.71 -18.23 13.49
CA GLY A 116 -16.89 -19.60 13.97
C GLY A 116 -16.47 -20.66 12.95
N ILE A 117 -16.78 -20.45 11.67
CA ILE A 117 -16.34 -21.34 10.58
C ILE A 117 -14.81 -21.31 10.44
N LEU A 118 -14.20 -20.12 10.42
CA LEU A 118 -12.74 -19.98 10.32
C LEU A 118 -12.01 -20.61 11.51
N GLN A 119 -12.57 -20.47 12.73
CA GLN A 119 -12.06 -21.15 13.92
C GLN A 119 -12.11 -22.67 13.77
N SER A 120 -13.22 -23.21 13.29
CA SER A 120 -13.34 -24.65 13.02
C SER A 120 -12.34 -25.13 11.95
N CYS A 121 -12.13 -24.34 10.90
CA CYS A 121 -11.08 -24.61 9.90
C CYS A 121 -9.68 -24.60 10.52
N ALA A 122 -9.40 -23.67 11.45
CA ALA A 122 -8.11 -23.58 12.13
C ALA A 122 -7.84 -24.82 12.98
N GLU A 123 -8.83 -25.27 13.75
CA GLU A 123 -8.75 -26.48 14.58
C GLU A 123 -8.58 -27.76 13.74
N ALA A 124 -9.32 -27.88 12.64
CA ALA A 124 -9.17 -28.97 11.68
C ALA A 124 -7.76 -28.97 11.06
N CYS A 125 -7.25 -27.81 10.65
CA CYS A 125 -5.89 -27.69 10.13
C CYS A 125 -4.84 -28.13 11.16
N ALA A 126 -4.96 -27.64 12.40
CA ALA A 126 -4.04 -27.98 13.49
C ALA A 126 -4.01 -29.49 13.77
N THR A 127 -5.17 -30.15 13.77
CA THR A 127 -5.31 -31.60 13.96
C THR A 127 -4.56 -32.42 12.91
N HIS A 128 -4.46 -31.89 11.69
CA HIS A 128 -3.82 -32.54 10.55
C HIS A 128 -2.44 -31.97 10.20
N SER A 129 -1.78 -31.25 11.12
CA SER A 129 -0.47 -30.59 10.88
C SER A 129 -0.45 -29.67 9.65
N LEU A 130 -1.56 -28.98 9.39
CA LEU A 130 -1.68 -27.95 8.36
C LEU A 130 -1.68 -26.57 9.01
N SER A 131 -1.20 -25.56 8.28
CA SER A 131 -1.30 -24.17 8.68
C SER A 131 -2.44 -23.49 7.92
N LEU A 132 -3.48 -23.04 8.64
CA LEU A 132 -4.56 -22.26 8.03
C LEU A 132 -4.01 -20.98 7.38
N SER A 133 -3.04 -20.33 8.02
CA SER A 133 -2.35 -19.17 7.47
C SER A 133 -1.73 -19.45 6.10
N SER A 134 -1.07 -20.61 5.93
CA SER A 134 -0.52 -21.01 4.63
C SER A 134 -1.63 -21.20 3.59
N ILE A 135 -2.74 -21.84 3.97
CA ILE A 135 -3.86 -22.14 3.06
C ILE A 135 -4.55 -20.85 2.59
N LEU A 136 -4.79 -19.89 3.50
CA LEU A 136 -5.42 -18.59 3.17
C LEU A 136 -4.56 -17.69 2.26
N GLN A 137 -3.27 -17.97 2.18
CA GLN A 137 -2.30 -17.23 1.36
C GLN A 137 -2.02 -17.90 0.01
N GLU A 138 -2.64 -19.04 -0.27
CA GLU A 138 -2.51 -19.73 -1.55
C GLU A 138 -3.42 -19.14 -2.62
N LYS A 139 -2.94 -19.16 -3.87
CA LYS A 139 -3.71 -18.74 -5.05
C LYS A 139 -4.72 -19.81 -5.48
N SER A 140 -5.73 -20.04 -4.64
CA SER A 140 -6.67 -21.16 -4.76
C SER A 140 -7.96 -20.85 -5.52
N ILE A 141 -8.28 -19.56 -5.73
CA ILE A 141 -9.51 -19.13 -6.41
C ILE A 141 -9.10 -18.32 -7.63
N GLU A 142 -9.23 -18.89 -8.83
CA GLU A 142 -8.96 -18.20 -10.11
C GLU A 142 -7.55 -17.55 -10.17
N ASN A 143 -6.51 -18.24 -9.67
CA ASN A 143 -5.13 -17.75 -9.57
C ASN A 143 -4.88 -16.57 -8.61
N HIS A 144 -5.85 -16.26 -7.76
CA HIS A 144 -5.77 -15.26 -6.70
C HIS A 144 -6.00 -15.86 -5.32
N THR A 145 -5.60 -15.13 -4.28
CA THR A 145 -5.79 -15.57 -2.89
C THR A 145 -7.24 -15.37 -2.43
N PRO A 146 -7.71 -16.13 -1.43
CA PRO A 146 -8.97 -15.84 -0.74
C PRO A 146 -9.08 -14.39 -0.28
N LEU A 147 -7.99 -13.81 0.23
CA LEU A 147 -7.94 -12.41 0.67
C LEU A 147 -8.19 -11.41 -0.47
N TYR A 148 -7.66 -11.68 -1.68
CA TYR A 148 -7.93 -10.86 -2.86
C TYR A 148 -9.44 -10.84 -3.17
N TRP A 149 -10.07 -12.02 -3.22
CA TRP A 149 -11.49 -12.12 -3.53
C TRP A 149 -12.38 -11.54 -2.44
N ALA A 150 -12.01 -11.70 -1.17
CA ALA A 150 -12.72 -11.06 -0.06
C ALA A 150 -12.78 -9.54 -0.20
N ILE A 151 -11.73 -8.90 -0.74
CA ILE A 151 -11.71 -7.47 -1.02
C ILE A 151 -12.53 -7.13 -2.27
N VAL A 152 -12.33 -7.86 -3.37
CA VAL A 152 -13.04 -7.59 -4.65
C VAL A 152 -14.55 -7.75 -4.52
N LYS A 153 -14.98 -8.68 -3.67
CA LYS A 153 -16.38 -8.98 -3.41
C LYS A 153 -16.98 -8.13 -2.29
N ARG A 154 -16.17 -7.40 -1.52
CA ARG A 154 -16.64 -6.54 -0.45
C ARG A 154 -17.62 -5.48 -0.99
N PRO A 155 -18.79 -5.26 -0.35
CA PRO A 155 -19.63 -4.12 -0.68
C PRO A 155 -18.93 -2.79 -0.30
N PRO A 156 -19.16 -1.70 -1.05
CA PRO A 156 -18.54 -0.41 -0.74
C PRO A 156 -18.99 0.13 0.63
N ASP A 157 -18.04 0.68 1.38
CA ASP A 157 -18.20 1.12 2.77
C ASP A 157 -19.28 2.22 2.98
N GLU A 158 -19.73 2.91 1.93
CA GLU A 158 -20.76 3.98 2.01
C GLU A 158 -22.08 3.52 2.67
N HIS A 159 -22.35 2.22 2.67
CA HIS A 159 -23.56 1.65 3.27
C HIS A 159 -23.37 1.24 4.75
N GLN A 160 -22.17 1.35 5.31
CA GLN A 160 -21.80 0.73 6.58
C GLN A 160 -21.72 1.71 7.78
N GLU A 161 -21.86 3.02 7.55
CA GLU A 161 -21.63 4.06 8.56
C GLU A 161 -22.60 4.06 9.76
N LYS A 162 -23.69 3.29 9.74
CA LYS A 162 -24.77 3.46 10.74
C LYS A 162 -25.05 2.30 11.68
N GLU A 163 -24.70 1.05 11.39
CA GLU A 163 -25.25 -0.06 12.18
C GLU A 163 -24.26 -0.88 13.02
N ASP A 164 -22.99 -1.11 12.65
CA ASP A 164 -22.15 -2.02 13.47
C ASP A 164 -20.64 -1.67 13.46
N MET A 165 -20.21 -0.72 14.29
CA MET A 165 -18.77 -0.44 14.50
C MET A 165 -18.05 -1.53 15.33
N GLN A 166 -18.74 -2.54 15.86
CA GLN A 166 -18.17 -3.46 16.85
C GLN A 166 -17.80 -4.86 16.33
N CYS A 167 -18.33 -5.30 15.19
CA CYS A 167 -18.03 -6.64 14.68
C CYS A 167 -16.92 -6.60 13.62
N PRO A 168 -15.83 -7.38 13.75
CA PRO A 168 -14.77 -7.43 12.73
C PRO A 168 -15.34 -7.94 11.42
N ASP A 169 -15.15 -7.24 10.30
CA ASP A 169 -15.66 -7.75 9.02
C ASP A 169 -14.94 -9.06 8.61
N LEU A 170 -15.56 -9.86 7.73
CA LEU A 170 -15.02 -11.11 7.21
C LEU A 170 -13.54 -11.00 6.77
N LEU A 171 -13.16 -9.93 6.08
CA LEU A 171 -11.78 -9.65 5.67
C LEU A 171 -10.85 -9.50 6.88
N THR A 172 -11.29 -8.81 7.93
CA THR A 172 -10.51 -8.65 9.17
C THR A 172 -10.30 -10.01 9.84
N ALA A 173 -11.32 -10.86 9.88
CA ALA A 173 -11.20 -12.23 10.39
C ALA A 173 -10.27 -13.08 9.52
N LEU A 174 -10.37 -13.01 8.19
CA LEU A 174 -9.47 -13.73 7.29
C LEU A 174 -8.01 -13.30 7.46
N ILE A 175 -7.75 -11.99 7.62
CA ILE A 175 -6.39 -11.46 7.84
C ILE A 175 -5.82 -11.96 9.16
N SER A 176 -6.61 -11.99 10.25
CA SER A 176 -6.12 -12.45 11.55
C SER A 176 -5.65 -13.91 11.50
N TYR A 177 -6.39 -14.80 10.84
CA TYR A 177 -5.98 -16.20 10.62
C TYR A 177 -4.89 -16.37 9.55
N ALA A 178 -4.75 -15.40 8.62
CA ALA A 178 -3.72 -15.42 7.60
C ALA A 178 -2.35 -14.95 8.10
N THR A 179 -2.28 -14.23 9.23
CA THR A 179 -1.02 -13.68 9.73
C THR A 179 0.01 -14.74 10.18
N PRO A 180 1.32 -14.48 9.99
CA PRO A 180 1.91 -13.33 9.30
C PRO A 180 1.73 -13.41 7.77
N LEU A 181 1.44 -12.27 7.14
CA LEU A 181 1.28 -12.19 5.68
C LEU A 181 2.65 -12.20 4.99
N ASN A 182 2.79 -13.05 3.98
CA ASN A 182 3.96 -13.03 3.11
C ASN A 182 3.87 -11.89 2.08
N GLN A 183 5.01 -11.48 1.52
CA GLN A 183 5.06 -10.34 0.60
C GLN A 183 4.21 -10.53 -0.67
N ALA A 184 4.07 -11.77 -1.15
CA ALA A 184 3.23 -12.06 -2.32
C ALA A 184 1.74 -11.86 -2.00
N THR A 185 1.30 -12.29 -0.82
CA THR A 185 -0.07 -12.04 -0.34
C THR A 185 -0.34 -10.55 -0.13
N VAL A 186 0.63 -9.81 0.43
CA VAL A 186 0.51 -8.35 0.58
C VAL A 186 0.36 -7.67 -0.80
N ALA A 187 1.11 -8.12 -1.81
CA ALA A 187 0.97 -7.63 -3.18
C ALA A 187 -0.40 -7.96 -3.78
N GLU A 188 -0.94 -9.16 -3.53
CA GLU A 188 -2.31 -9.54 -3.95
C GLU A 188 -3.39 -8.70 -3.27
N VAL A 189 -3.26 -8.42 -1.97
CA VAL A 189 -4.19 -7.53 -1.26
C VAL A 189 -4.12 -6.11 -1.84
N ARG A 190 -2.91 -5.59 -2.10
CA ARG A 190 -2.72 -4.30 -2.78
C ARG A 190 -3.37 -4.28 -4.17
N LEU A 191 -3.21 -5.37 -4.93
CA LEU A 191 -3.81 -5.53 -6.25
C LEU A 191 -5.34 -5.53 -6.16
N ALA A 192 -5.92 -6.18 -5.15
CA ALA A 192 -7.37 -6.19 -4.94
C ALA A 192 -7.92 -4.79 -4.66
N CYS A 193 -7.28 -4.03 -3.73
CA CYS A 193 -7.67 -2.65 -3.46
C CYS A 193 -7.54 -1.76 -4.69
N LEU A 194 -6.51 -1.99 -5.52
CA LEU A 194 -6.32 -1.27 -6.79
C LEU A 194 -7.45 -1.59 -7.79
N ALA A 195 -7.86 -2.86 -7.88
CA ALA A 195 -8.92 -3.30 -8.76
C ALA A 195 -10.29 -2.72 -8.38
N THR A 196 -10.58 -2.59 -7.08
CA THR A 196 -11.82 -1.95 -6.59
C THR A 196 -11.71 -0.43 -6.49
N SER A 197 -10.49 0.12 -6.61
CA SER A 197 -10.18 1.53 -6.33
C SER A 197 -10.63 1.99 -4.93
N ASP A 198 -10.64 1.08 -3.94
CA ASP A 198 -11.06 1.34 -2.57
C ASP A 198 -9.90 1.90 -1.73
N GLN A 199 -9.76 3.23 -1.77
CA GLN A 199 -8.73 3.97 -1.03
C GLN A 199 -8.95 3.89 0.50
N ALA A 200 -10.20 3.90 0.97
CA ALA A 200 -10.49 3.90 2.41
C ALA A 200 -10.08 2.56 3.05
N LEU A 201 -10.44 1.45 2.40
CA LEU A 201 -10.00 0.13 2.81
C LEU A 201 -8.48 0.00 2.74
N PHE A 202 -7.86 0.48 1.66
CA PHE A 202 -6.40 0.45 1.53
C PHE A 202 -5.70 1.18 2.68
N GLN A 203 -6.17 2.38 3.07
CA GLN A 203 -5.61 3.07 4.23
C GLN A 203 -5.85 2.28 5.52
N ARG A 204 -7.06 1.77 5.77
CA ARG A 204 -7.35 0.95 6.96
C ARG A 204 -6.41 -0.25 7.08
N LEU A 205 -6.17 -0.95 5.97
CA LEU A 205 -5.23 -2.08 5.92
C LEU A 205 -3.79 -1.62 6.20
N ARG A 206 -3.33 -0.49 5.66
CA ARG A 206 -2.01 0.07 5.98
C ARG A 206 -1.83 0.42 7.46
N LEU A 207 -2.92 0.72 8.18
CA LEU A 207 -2.86 1.01 9.61
C LEU A 207 -2.80 -0.26 10.48
N SER A 208 -3.12 -1.41 9.90
CA SER A 208 -3.07 -2.69 10.60
C SER A 208 -1.61 -3.18 10.71
N PRO A 209 -1.13 -3.53 11.92
CA PRO A 209 0.23 -4.03 12.13
C PRO A 209 0.50 -5.35 11.41
N GLU A 210 -0.54 -6.11 11.10
CA GLU A 210 -0.51 -7.35 10.32
C GLU A 210 -0.08 -7.12 8.87
N PHE A 211 -0.37 -5.94 8.32
CA PHE A 211 -0.16 -5.62 6.90
C PHE A 211 1.11 -4.78 6.66
N ALA A 212 1.37 -3.81 7.53
CA ALA A 212 2.50 -2.89 7.42
C ALA A 212 3.22 -2.79 8.77
N PRO A 213 4.00 -3.81 9.16
CA PRO A 213 4.73 -3.77 10.42
C PRO A 213 5.66 -2.55 10.45
N VAL A 214 5.54 -1.74 11.50
CA VAL A 214 6.41 -0.59 11.71
C VAL A 214 7.84 -1.08 11.91
N SER A 215 8.80 -0.41 11.27
CA SER A 215 10.22 -0.70 11.49
C SER A 215 10.54 -0.60 12.98
N GLY A 216 11.16 -1.64 13.55
CA GLY A 216 11.55 -1.62 14.96
C GLY A 216 12.48 -0.45 15.31
N ALA A 217 13.27 0.04 14.35
CA ALA A 217 14.09 1.23 14.53
C ALA A 217 13.24 2.50 14.72
N ASP A 218 12.18 2.66 13.93
CA ASP A 218 11.28 3.82 14.04
C ASP A 218 10.51 3.78 15.35
N GLN A 219 10.04 2.59 15.76
CA GLN A 219 9.36 2.39 17.03
C GLN A 219 10.28 2.71 18.23
N MET A 220 11.54 2.27 18.17
CA MET A 220 12.52 2.51 19.24
C MET A 220 12.96 3.97 19.32
N LEU A 221 13.20 4.63 18.18
CA LEU A 221 13.77 5.97 18.13
C LEU A 221 12.73 7.08 18.30
N LEU A 222 11.47 6.83 17.92
CA LEU A 222 10.39 7.81 18.03
C LEU A 222 9.57 7.64 19.32
N GLY A 223 9.93 6.68 20.17
CA GLY A 223 9.48 6.61 21.57
C GLY A 223 8.02 6.17 21.77
N GLY A 224 7.42 5.45 20.81
CA GLY A 224 6.04 4.98 20.94
C GLY A 224 5.41 4.50 19.63
N THR A 225 4.09 4.33 19.65
CA THR A 225 3.28 4.13 18.44
C THR A 225 3.23 5.43 17.67
N ILE A 226 3.92 5.48 16.52
CA ILE A 226 3.86 6.62 15.60
C ILE A 226 2.40 6.75 15.16
N PRO A 227 1.76 7.93 15.32
CA PRO A 227 0.40 8.10 14.86
C PRO A 227 0.32 7.80 13.35
N PRO A 228 -0.79 7.20 12.89
CA PRO A 228 -0.97 6.88 11.49
C PRO A 228 -0.93 8.14 10.60
N GLU A 229 -0.48 7.97 9.36
CA GLU A 229 -0.59 9.02 8.35
C GLU A 229 -2.06 9.18 7.95
N GLU A 230 -2.54 10.41 7.91
CA GLU A 230 -3.91 10.71 7.46
C GLU A 230 -3.84 11.05 5.97
N VAL A 231 -4.68 10.39 5.15
CA VAL A 231 -4.69 10.57 3.70
C VAL A 231 -6.13 10.61 3.20
N GLU A 232 -6.53 11.74 2.64
CA GLU A 232 -7.86 11.99 2.10
C GLU A 232 -7.77 12.27 0.61
N LEU A 233 -8.54 11.53 -0.19
CA LEU A 233 -8.61 11.70 -1.64
C LEU A 233 -9.80 12.60 -1.99
N GLU A 234 -9.57 13.58 -2.85
CA GLU A 234 -10.58 14.49 -3.37
C GLU A 234 -10.60 14.39 -4.89
N ASP A 235 -11.74 13.98 -5.45
CA ASP A 235 -11.93 14.00 -6.90
C ASP A 235 -12.21 15.42 -7.37
N ILE A 236 -11.30 15.96 -8.18
CA ILE A 236 -11.46 17.29 -8.76
C ILE A 236 -12.26 17.15 -10.06
N PRO A 237 -13.47 17.73 -10.15
CA PRO A 237 -14.23 17.75 -11.39
C PRO A 237 -13.47 18.60 -12.41
N GLY A 238 -13.16 18.01 -13.57
CA GLY A 238 -12.44 18.70 -14.64
C GLY A 238 -12.74 18.08 -16.00
N GLU A 239 -12.60 18.90 -17.03
CA GLU A 239 -12.73 18.52 -18.43
C GLU A 239 -11.61 17.51 -18.78
N GLY A 240 -11.92 16.21 -18.70
CA GLY A 240 -10.97 15.12 -18.98
C GLY A 240 -10.81 14.05 -17.90
N GLY A 241 -11.54 14.11 -16.77
CA GLY A 241 -11.70 12.98 -15.84
C GLY A 241 -10.44 12.42 -15.17
N GLY A 242 -9.29 13.08 -15.31
CA GLY A 242 -7.99 12.61 -14.83
C GLY A 242 -7.39 13.43 -13.68
N SER A 243 -8.11 14.42 -13.17
CA SER A 243 -7.62 15.29 -12.09
C SER A 243 -8.01 14.76 -10.71
N PHE A 244 -7.12 14.87 -9.73
CA PHE A 244 -7.40 14.51 -8.34
C PHE A 244 -6.52 15.32 -7.38
N ALA A 245 -6.95 15.45 -6.14
CA ALA A 245 -6.16 15.98 -5.04
C ALA A 245 -6.03 14.95 -3.92
N VAL A 246 -4.89 14.98 -3.23
CA VAL A 246 -4.64 14.20 -2.02
C VAL A 246 -4.25 15.14 -0.92
N ASN A 247 -5.11 15.28 0.09
CA ASN A 247 -4.78 15.96 1.33
C ASN A 247 -4.13 14.95 2.27
N PHE A 248 -3.01 15.30 2.89
CA PHE A 248 -2.30 14.38 3.76
C PHE A 248 -1.71 15.05 4.99
N VAL A 249 -1.51 14.25 6.04
CA VAL A 249 -0.92 14.67 7.30
C VAL A 249 0.16 13.67 7.73
N ILE A 250 1.39 14.15 7.87
CA ILE A 250 2.53 13.35 8.36
C ILE A 250 2.86 13.78 9.80
N PRO A 251 2.60 12.93 10.81
CA PRO A 251 2.99 13.20 12.18
C PRO A 251 4.50 13.05 12.38
N HIS A 252 5.06 13.91 13.23
CA HIS A 252 6.47 13.95 13.58
C HIS A 252 7.39 14.01 12.36
N PHE A 253 6.98 14.75 11.32
CA PHE A 253 7.64 14.76 10.00
C PHE A 253 9.15 14.99 10.09
N HIS A 254 9.58 16.04 10.80
CA HIS A 254 11.00 16.37 10.92
C HIS A 254 11.80 15.26 11.63
N LYS A 255 11.30 14.76 12.77
CA LYS A 255 11.93 13.66 13.53
C LYS A 255 12.06 12.40 12.67
N ARG A 256 10.98 12.01 11.96
CA ARG A 256 10.98 10.86 11.05
C ARG A 256 11.95 11.04 9.89
N MET A 257 12.03 12.24 9.30
CA MET A 257 13.00 12.53 8.24
C MET A 257 14.45 12.42 8.75
N VAL A 258 14.75 12.90 9.96
CA VAL A 258 16.10 12.80 10.54
C VAL A 258 16.47 11.36 10.88
N VAL A 259 15.53 10.59 11.42
CA VAL A 259 15.75 9.22 11.90
C VAL A 259 15.71 8.20 10.76
N SER A 260 14.57 8.10 10.09
CA SER A 260 14.29 7.07 9.08
C SER A 260 14.87 7.44 7.72
N LYS A 261 15.19 8.73 7.50
CA LYS A 261 15.68 9.29 6.22
C LYS A 261 14.71 9.15 5.04
N GLN A 262 13.53 8.59 5.28
CA GLN A 262 12.50 8.41 4.29
C GLN A 262 11.14 8.30 4.97
N ILE A 263 10.16 8.99 4.40
CA ILE A 263 8.73 8.89 4.74
C ILE A 263 8.00 8.68 3.42
N ALA A 264 7.12 7.68 3.35
CA ALA A 264 6.37 7.39 2.13
C ALA A 264 4.89 7.28 2.42
N ILE A 265 4.12 8.11 1.73
CA ILE A 265 2.67 8.05 1.68
C ILE A 265 2.29 7.24 0.45
N GLU A 266 1.38 6.29 0.63
CA GLU A 266 0.83 5.51 -0.46
C GLU A 266 -0.68 5.72 -0.52
N PHE A 267 -1.21 5.84 -1.73
CA PHE A 267 -2.63 6.06 -1.96
C PHE A 267 -3.06 5.54 -3.32
N ILE A 268 -4.35 5.21 -3.46
CA ILE A 268 -4.98 4.82 -4.70
C ILE A 268 -5.75 6.02 -5.23
N ALA A 269 -5.47 6.40 -6.47
CA ALA A 269 -6.17 7.48 -7.16
C ALA A 269 -6.23 7.17 -8.65
N ARG A 270 -7.41 7.33 -9.27
CA ARG A 270 -7.63 7.08 -10.71
C ARG A 270 -7.11 5.69 -11.14
N SER A 271 -7.49 4.67 -10.37
CA SER A 271 -7.13 3.25 -10.57
C SER A 271 -5.62 3.00 -10.70
N ARG A 272 -4.82 3.77 -9.95
CA ARG A 272 -3.36 3.65 -9.85
C ARG A 272 -2.95 3.76 -8.40
N MET A 273 -1.94 2.97 -8.02
CA MET A 273 -1.31 3.06 -6.72
C MET A 273 -0.09 3.96 -6.80
N TRP A 274 -0.16 5.06 -6.08
CA TRP A 274 0.84 6.11 -6.03
C TRP A 274 1.65 6.00 -4.76
N ARG A 275 2.91 6.42 -4.87
CA ARG A 275 3.80 6.63 -3.73
C ARG A 275 4.38 8.04 -3.82
N LEU A 276 4.06 8.86 -2.83
CA LEU A 276 4.68 10.15 -2.59
C LEU A 276 5.67 9.96 -1.43
N ALA A 277 6.97 10.12 -1.69
CA ALA A 277 7.98 9.93 -0.67
C ALA A 277 8.85 11.17 -0.47
N PHE A 278 9.02 11.55 0.79
CA PHE A 278 10.03 12.48 1.26
C PHE A 278 11.24 11.67 1.68
N PHE A 279 12.44 12.02 1.22
CA PHE A 279 13.64 11.26 1.57
C PHE A 279 14.89 12.12 1.55
N ILE A 280 15.94 11.65 2.23
CA ILE A 280 17.27 12.25 2.17
C ILE A 280 18.05 11.51 1.08
N ALA A 281 18.52 12.25 0.08
CA ALA A 281 19.28 11.70 -1.04
C ALA A 281 20.46 10.85 -0.51
N PRO A 282 20.50 9.54 -0.83
CA PRO A 282 21.56 8.67 -0.34
C PRO A 282 22.89 9.00 -1.01
N GLU A 283 23.98 8.44 -0.49
CA GLU A 283 25.28 8.56 -1.14
C GLU A 283 25.27 7.83 -2.50
N PRO A 284 25.82 8.42 -3.58
CA PRO A 284 25.60 7.96 -4.94
C PRO A 284 26.35 6.65 -5.12
N ARG A 285 25.69 5.65 -5.71
CA ARG A 285 26.34 4.37 -6.01
C ARG A 285 27.11 4.45 -7.33
N ARG A 286 28.24 5.16 -7.35
CA ARG A 286 29.35 5.22 -8.35
C ARG A 286 29.03 5.27 -9.86
N TYR A 287 27.80 5.11 -10.31
CA TYR A 287 27.39 5.04 -11.70
C TYR A 287 25.91 5.45 -11.79
N ARG A 288 25.62 6.71 -12.19
CA ARG A 288 24.63 7.06 -13.23
C ARG A 288 24.10 8.51 -13.14
N THR A 289 23.95 9.06 -14.35
CA THR A 289 23.07 10.16 -14.81
C THR A 289 23.26 11.58 -14.25
N SER A 290 22.94 12.57 -15.08
CA SER A 290 23.34 13.98 -14.90
C SER A 290 22.42 14.84 -14.03
N VAL A 291 21.34 14.28 -13.47
CA VAL A 291 20.38 15.02 -12.64
C VAL A 291 20.03 14.18 -11.40
N GLU A 292 21.05 13.77 -10.65
CA GLU A 292 20.84 13.17 -9.33
C GLU A 292 20.90 14.28 -8.26
N PRO A 293 19.97 14.31 -7.31
CA PRO A 293 20.00 15.31 -6.24
C PRO A 293 21.29 15.18 -5.41
N ARG A 294 21.75 16.30 -4.84
CA ARG A 294 22.94 16.34 -4.00
C ARG A 294 22.78 15.39 -2.81
N VAL A 295 23.81 14.61 -2.50
CA VAL A 295 23.85 13.72 -1.33
C VAL A 295 23.49 14.49 -0.06
N GLY A 296 22.59 13.95 0.75
CA GLY A 296 22.12 14.57 1.98
C GLY A 296 21.04 15.63 1.77
N SER A 297 20.74 16.04 0.53
CA SER A 297 19.62 16.95 0.25
C SER A 297 18.29 16.26 0.51
N TRP A 298 17.33 17.02 1.04
CA TRP A 298 15.97 16.52 1.19
C TRP A 298 15.26 16.60 -0.15
N CYS A 299 14.61 15.51 -0.53
CA CYS A 299 13.99 15.32 -1.83
C CYS A 299 12.56 14.86 -1.66
N ILE A 300 11.78 15.14 -2.70
CA ILE A 300 10.44 14.58 -2.89
C ILE A 300 10.48 13.71 -4.12
N SER A 301 9.84 12.55 -4.04
CA SER A 301 9.60 11.68 -5.19
C SER A 301 8.14 11.33 -5.35
N LEU A 302 7.69 11.28 -6.59
CA LEU A 302 6.38 10.74 -6.98
C LEU A 302 6.59 9.59 -7.96
N SER A 303 6.07 8.42 -7.62
CA SER A 303 6.19 7.21 -8.43
C SER A 303 4.91 6.38 -8.41
N LEU A 304 4.73 5.55 -9.45
CA LEU A 304 3.78 4.44 -9.40
C LEU A 304 4.42 3.23 -8.72
N ILE A 305 3.60 2.47 -8.00
CA ILE A 305 4.01 1.18 -7.42
C ILE A 305 3.12 0.03 -7.90
N GLU A 306 3.57 -1.18 -7.66
CA GLU A 306 2.89 -2.44 -8.02
C GLU A 306 2.65 -2.57 -9.54
N THR A 307 1.52 -3.14 -9.94
CA THR A 307 1.13 -3.35 -11.35
C THR A 307 0.36 -2.16 -11.93
N SER A 308 0.54 -0.96 -11.38
CA SER A 308 -0.17 0.24 -11.83
C SER A 308 0.13 0.55 -13.31
N PRO A 309 -0.89 0.84 -14.14
CA PRO A 309 -0.68 1.18 -15.55
C PRO A 309 0.19 2.44 -15.72
N PRO A 310 1.16 2.43 -16.67
CA PRO A 310 1.96 3.61 -16.97
C PRO A 310 1.11 4.84 -17.26
N THR A 311 1.57 6.02 -16.83
CA THR A 311 0.82 7.26 -17.08
C THR A 311 1.72 8.48 -17.14
N TYR A 312 1.31 9.46 -17.95
CA TYR A 312 1.77 10.83 -17.81
C TYR A 312 1.09 11.46 -16.61
N VAL A 313 1.83 12.28 -15.86
CA VAL A 313 1.30 13.06 -14.76
C VAL A 313 1.97 14.42 -14.70
N GLN A 314 1.14 15.42 -14.46
CA GLN A 314 1.58 16.73 -14.02
C GLN A 314 0.99 16.93 -12.64
N ALA A 315 1.85 17.06 -11.63
CA ALA A 315 1.43 17.25 -10.26
C ALA A 315 2.06 18.50 -9.64
N ARG A 316 1.37 19.07 -8.66
CA ARG A 316 1.79 20.20 -7.86
C ARG A 316 1.60 19.84 -6.40
N LEU A 317 2.67 19.89 -5.63
CA LEU A 317 2.61 19.74 -4.20
C LEU A 317 2.51 21.12 -3.54
N LEU A 318 1.50 21.28 -2.69
CA LEU A 318 1.23 22.47 -1.90
C LEU A 318 1.43 22.14 -0.42
N ILE A 319 2.25 22.91 0.28
CA ILE A 319 2.41 22.80 1.74
C ILE A 319 2.08 24.18 2.32
N PRO A 320 0.88 24.37 2.88
CA PRO A 320 0.50 25.64 3.49
C PRO A 320 1.31 25.89 4.76
N GLU A 321 1.47 27.17 5.10
CA GLU A 321 2.00 27.56 6.41
C GLU A 321 1.09 27.00 7.52
N ALA A 322 1.69 26.49 8.59
CA ALA A 322 0.94 25.97 9.71
C ALA A 322 0.16 27.10 10.37
N LYS A 323 -1.17 26.94 10.48
CA LYS A 323 -2.01 27.94 11.15
C LYS A 323 -1.56 28.07 12.60
N SER A 324 -1.12 29.26 12.99
CA SER A 324 -0.86 29.53 14.40
C SER A 324 -2.18 29.42 15.17
N PRO A 325 -2.23 28.64 16.26
CA PRO A 325 -3.47 28.45 17.03
C PRO A 325 -4.01 29.77 17.62
N SER A 326 -3.20 30.83 17.65
CA SER A 326 -3.52 32.14 18.19
C SER A 326 -4.40 33.03 17.31
N ALA A 327 -4.65 32.68 16.04
CA ALA A 327 -5.44 33.52 15.13
C ALA A 327 -6.97 33.34 15.25
N ASN A 328 -7.44 32.27 15.90
CA ASN A 328 -8.88 31.98 16.06
C ASN A 328 -9.46 32.39 17.42
N LEU A 329 -8.72 33.15 18.23
CA LEU A 329 -9.35 33.96 19.28
C LEU A 329 -9.98 35.18 18.60
N GLU A 330 -11.02 34.93 17.80
CA GLU A 330 -12.01 35.96 17.49
C GLU A 330 -12.44 36.52 18.85
N ALA A 331 -12.11 37.79 19.06
CA ALA A 331 -12.60 38.55 20.20
C ALA A 331 -14.12 38.31 20.27
N PRO A 332 -14.68 38.01 21.45
CA PRO A 332 -16.11 37.76 21.59
C PRO A 332 -16.86 38.90 20.91
N GLU A 333 -17.65 38.56 19.89
CA GLU A 333 -18.52 39.51 19.21
C GLU A 333 -19.24 40.30 20.27
N SER A 334 -18.97 41.60 20.32
CA SER A 334 -19.59 42.49 21.29
C SER A 334 -21.10 42.44 21.06
N PRO A 335 -21.90 42.02 22.06
CA PRO A 335 -23.34 41.98 21.91
C PRO A 335 -23.86 43.41 22.01
N GLY A 336 -24.17 44.06 20.88
CA GLY A 336 -24.88 45.33 20.93
C GLY A 336 -24.74 46.21 19.71
N SER A 337 -25.58 45.98 18.71
CA SER A 337 -26.17 47.05 17.89
C SER A 337 -27.37 46.50 17.13
N SER A 338 -28.52 46.55 17.81
CA SER A 338 -29.83 46.41 17.20
C SER A 338 -30.05 47.55 16.21
N THR A 339 -29.98 47.27 14.91
CA THR A 339 -30.59 48.14 13.90
C THR A 339 -31.69 47.34 13.20
N ASN A 340 -32.90 47.88 13.32
CA ASN A 340 -34.13 47.35 12.76
C ASN A 340 -34.08 47.49 11.23
N ASP A 341 -34.02 46.38 10.50
CA ASP A 341 -34.32 46.34 9.07
C ASP A 341 -35.63 45.57 8.80
N PRO A 342 -36.45 46.02 7.84
CA PRO A 342 -37.81 45.53 7.62
C PRO A 342 -37.87 44.18 6.88
N PRO A 343 -39.01 43.44 7.00
CA PRO A 343 -39.15 42.11 6.42
C PRO A 343 -39.41 42.17 4.90
N SER A 344 -38.38 41.90 4.10
CA SER A 344 -38.54 41.60 2.67
C SER A 344 -38.75 40.11 2.47
N SER A 345 -40.02 39.73 2.30
CA SER A 345 -40.49 38.42 1.93
C SER A 345 -40.10 38.06 0.48
N SER A 346 -39.15 37.14 0.31
CA SER A 346 -39.01 36.38 -0.94
C SER A 346 -38.66 34.92 -0.64
N PRO A 347 -39.43 33.93 -1.13
CA PRO A 347 -39.12 32.52 -0.97
C PRO A 347 -38.28 32.07 -2.17
N PHE A 348 -36.97 32.24 -2.10
CA PHE A 348 -36.06 31.59 -3.04
C PHE A 348 -35.24 30.53 -2.31
N PHE A 349 -35.41 29.30 -2.77
CA PHE A 349 -34.64 28.11 -2.40
C PHE A 349 -33.14 28.44 -2.44
N ARG A 350 -32.55 28.61 -1.25
CA ARG A 350 -31.09 28.59 -1.10
C ARG A 350 -30.65 27.14 -1.19
N LEU A 351 -30.14 26.75 -2.36
CA LEU A 351 -29.28 25.58 -2.47
C LEU A 351 -28.16 25.69 -1.41
N PRO A 352 -27.81 24.59 -0.72
CA PRO A 352 -26.67 24.61 0.18
C PRO A 352 -25.43 25.00 -0.63
N LYS A 353 -24.75 26.07 -0.19
CA LYS A 353 -23.39 26.38 -0.63
C LYS A 353 -22.52 25.19 -0.24
N SER A 354 -22.37 24.24 -1.16
CA SER A 354 -21.38 23.19 -1.05
C SER A 354 -20.03 23.85 -0.92
N LEU A 355 -19.36 23.64 0.22
CA LEU A 355 -17.92 23.70 0.45
C LEU A 355 -17.12 24.42 -0.66
N SER A 356 -17.38 25.72 -0.85
CA SER A 356 -16.45 26.55 -1.61
C SER A 356 -15.27 26.73 -0.67
N TYR A 357 -14.30 25.82 -0.74
CA TYR A 357 -12.95 26.10 -0.30
C TYR A 357 -12.58 27.42 -0.98
N SER A 358 -12.70 28.52 -0.24
CA SER A 358 -12.08 29.78 -0.64
C SER A 358 -10.64 29.41 -0.93
N GLU A 359 -10.17 29.67 -2.16
CA GLU A 359 -8.76 29.52 -2.49
C GLU A 359 -8.00 30.14 -1.32
N PRO A 360 -7.26 29.33 -0.53
CA PRO A 360 -6.53 29.88 0.57
C PRO A 360 -5.59 30.90 -0.05
N ASN A 361 -5.80 32.15 0.30
CA ASN A 361 -4.98 33.29 -0.12
C ASN A 361 -3.62 33.20 0.60
N SER A 362 -3.03 31.99 0.65
CA SER A 362 -1.80 31.67 1.31
C SER A 362 -0.66 32.08 0.40
N LYS A 363 -0.40 33.38 0.37
CA LYS A 363 0.78 33.97 -0.26
C LYS A 363 2.10 33.31 0.18
N ASN A 364 2.08 32.52 1.26
CA ASN A 364 3.23 31.87 1.86
C ASN A 364 3.24 30.33 1.75
N ALA A 365 2.43 29.69 0.88
CA ALA A 365 2.51 28.24 0.72
C ALA A 365 3.74 27.82 -0.11
N ILE A 366 4.42 26.73 0.29
CA ILE A 366 5.40 26.08 -0.59
C ILE A 366 4.64 25.45 -1.74
N SER A 367 5.03 25.76 -2.97
CA SER A 367 4.50 25.15 -4.19
C SER A 367 5.64 24.50 -4.97
N ILE A 368 5.61 23.18 -5.11
CA ILE A 368 6.62 22.40 -5.84
C ILE A 368 5.95 21.72 -7.03
N LEU A 369 6.48 21.96 -8.24
CA LEU A 369 6.00 21.32 -9.46
C LEU A 369 6.69 19.97 -9.66
N LEU A 370 5.89 18.91 -9.78
CA LEU A 370 6.32 17.55 -10.08
C LEU A 370 5.88 17.23 -11.51
N LYS A 371 6.78 17.42 -12.48
CA LYS A 371 6.50 17.16 -13.90
C LYS A 371 7.42 16.06 -14.43
N SER A 372 6.85 15.13 -15.19
CA SER A 372 7.61 14.18 -16.01
C SER A 372 7.35 14.45 -17.49
N ASN A 373 8.40 14.40 -18.31
CA ASN A 373 8.27 14.43 -19.77
C ASN A 373 7.98 13.03 -20.35
N GLU A 374 8.14 11.99 -19.54
CA GLU A 374 7.88 10.59 -19.91
C GLU A 374 6.72 10.01 -19.08
N GLN A 375 6.20 8.86 -19.52
CA GLN A 375 5.30 8.09 -18.68
C GLN A 375 6.05 7.60 -17.43
N ILE A 376 5.44 7.80 -16.27
CA ILE A 376 5.84 7.13 -15.03
C ILE A 376 5.40 5.66 -15.18
N GLU A 377 6.30 4.75 -14.83
CA GLU A 377 6.09 3.31 -14.88
C GLU A 377 6.37 2.72 -13.50
N ALA A 378 5.53 1.79 -13.06
CA ALA A 378 5.75 1.14 -11.78
C ALA A 378 7.01 0.26 -11.82
N ALA A 379 7.75 0.22 -10.71
CA ALA A 379 8.99 -0.55 -10.63
C ALA A 379 8.68 -2.06 -10.66
N THR A 380 8.90 -2.71 -11.81
CA THR A 380 8.78 -4.17 -11.90
C THR A 380 9.97 -4.82 -11.17
N GLY A 381 9.71 -5.56 -10.09
CA GLY A 381 10.73 -6.12 -9.18
C GLY A 381 11.77 -7.08 -9.77
N SER A 382 11.80 -7.28 -11.09
CA SER A 382 12.66 -8.26 -11.76
C SER A 382 14.06 -7.74 -12.11
N ARG A 383 14.30 -6.42 -12.13
CA ARG A 383 15.61 -5.88 -12.54
C ARG A 383 16.16 -4.88 -11.53
N ARG A 384 17.21 -5.30 -10.80
CA ARG A 384 18.05 -4.47 -9.90
C ARG A 384 18.53 -3.13 -10.50
N ASN A 385 18.36 -2.91 -11.80
CA ASN A 385 18.84 -1.73 -12.52
C ASN A 385 17.73 -0.87 -13.16
N SER A 386 16.45 -1.26 -13.03
CA SER A 386 15.34 -0.41 -13.46
C SER A 386 14.79 0.29 -12.24
N ALA A 387 15.49 1.31 -11.75
CA ALA A 387 14.84 2.30 -10.89
C ALA A 387 13.62 2.79 -11.69
N GLY A 388 12.41 2.50 -11.20
CA GLY A 388 11.17 2.89 -11.88
C GLY A 388 11.24 4.37 -12.23
N LYS A 389 10.66 4.74 -13.38
CA LYS A 389 10.61 6.15 -13.79
C LYS A 389 9.82 6.89 -12.73
N SER A 390 10.51 7.71 -11.94
CA SER A 390 9.94 8.49 -10.86
C SER A 390 10.33 9.94 -11.06
N ILE A 391 9.44 10.85 -10.65
CA ILE A 391 9.78 12.27 -10.60
C ILE A 391 10.51 12.48 -9.29
N VAL A 392 11.69 13.07 -9.32
CA VAL A 392 12.46 13.44 -8.12
C VAL A 392 12.77 14.94 -8.20
N VAL A 393 12.45 15.67 -7.15
CA VAL A 393 12.74 17.11 -7.03
C VAL A 393 13.44 17.37 -5.71
N SER A 394 14.54 18.11 -5.74
CA SER A 394 15.21 18.53 -4.52
C SER A 394 14.42 19.67 -3.86
N LEU A 395 14.21 19.60 -2.54
CA LEU A 395 13.59 20.69 -1.80
C LEU A 395 14.44 21.96 -1.81
N GLU A 396 15.75 21.84 -2.04
CA GLU A 396 16.68 22.97 -2.13
C GLU A 396 16.42 23.86 -3.36
N GLU A 397 15.74 23.34 -4.39
CA GLU A 397 15.35 24.11 -5.58
C GLU A 397 14.28 25.17 -5.27
N SER A 398 13.55 25.00 -4.16
CA SER A 398 12.59 25.96 -3.64
C SER A 398 13.14 26.62 -2.38
N THR A 399 13.30 27.94 -2.38
CA THR A 399 13.76 28.69 -1.20
C THR A 399 12.89 28.44 0.03
N MET A 400 11.58 28.27 -0.16
CA MET A 400 10.65 27.93 0.90
C MET A 400 10.69 26.43 1.24
N GLY A 401 10.87 25.56 0.25
CA GLY A 401 10.99 24.10 0.45
C GLY A 401 12.19 23.69 1.29
N ALA A 402 13.34 24.36 1.12
CA ALA A 402 14.54 24.14 1.91
C ALA A 402 14.32 24.33 3.42
N ASN A 403 13.32 25.14 3.82
CA ASN A 403 13.03 25.36 5.23
C ASN A 403 12.50 24.12 5.95
N LEU A 404 11.95 23.14 5.23
CA LEU A 404 11.42 21.90 5.82
C LEU A 404 12.48 21.06 6.52
N GLN A 405 13.76 21.25 6.20
CA GLN A 405 14.88 20.56 6.84
C GLN A 405 15.16 21.01 8.28
N TYR A 406 14.59 22.15 8.70
CA TYR A 406 14.78 22.71 10.04
C TYR A 406 13.57 22.40 10.93
N GLY A 407 13.81 22.03 12.19
CA GLY A 407 12.73 21.63 13.10
C GLY A 407 11.75 22.76 13.46
N ASN A 408 12.19 24.01 13.44
CA ASN A 408 11.39 25.19 13.79
C ASN A 408 10.96 25.99 12.55
N ASN A 409 10.46 25.31 11.53
CA ASN A 409 9.97 25.96 10.32
C ASN A 409 8.46 26.26 10.41
N PRO A 410 7.95 27.29 9.72
CA PRO A 410 6.57 27.73 9.85
C PRO A 410 5.55 26.78 9.19
N TYR A 411 5.98 25.72 8.51
CA TYR A 411 5.11 24.75 7.82
C TYR A 411 4.81 23.51 8.67
N ILE A 412 5.58 23.29 9.74
CA ILE A 412 5.31 22.24 10.72
C ILE A 412 4.61 22.89 11.90
N GLY A 413 3.39 22.44 12.17
CA GLY A 413 2.61 22.98 13.28
C GLY A 413 3.23 22.70 14.65
N PRO A 414 2.76 23.37 15.72
CA PRO A 414 3.16 23.05 17.09
C PRO A 414 2.80 21.61 17.50
N ASP A 415 1.93 20.95 16.73
CA ASP A 415 1.58 19.53 16.84
C ASP A 415 2.58 18.59 16.15
N GLU A 416 3.69 19.13 15.63
CA GLU A 416 4.74 18.42 14.89
C GLU A 416 4.24 17.71 13.61
N LYS A 417 3.08 18.10 13.09
CA LYS A 417 2.49 17.52 11.89
C LYS A 417 2.78 18.38 10.66
N LEU A 418 3.25 17.75 9.59
CA LEU A 418 3.31 18.38 8.26
C LEU A 418 1.98 18.13 7.54
N ARG A 419 1.37 19.18 7.02
CA ARG A 419 0.14 19.11 6.21
C ARG A 419 0.46 19.47 4.78
N GLY A 420 -0.06 18.71 3.84
CA GLY A 420 0.16 18.99 2.42
C GLY A 420 -1.03 18.58 1.57
N ARG A 421 -1.06 19.12 0.35
CA ARG A 421 -2.01 18.80 -0.70
C ARG A 421 -1.25 18.53 -1.99
N LEU A 422 -1.37 17.31 -2.52
CA LEU A 422 -0.87 16.96 -3.84
C LEU A 422 -2.01 17.07 -4.84
N GLU A 423 -1.91 18.01 -5.78
CA GLU A 423 -2.84 18.14 -6.89
C GLU A 423 -2.23 17.54 -8.14
N ALA A 424 -2.93 16.64 -8.82
CA ALA A 424 -2.40 15.95 -9.98
C ALA A 424 -3.42 15.88 -11.11
N ARG A 425 -2.94 15.99 -12.35
CA ARG A 425 -3.69 15.73 -13.57
C ARG A 425 -3.00 14.66 -14.38
N LEU A 426 -3.75 13.62 -14.74
CA LEU A 426 -3.29 12.58 -15.66
C LEU A 426 -3.48 13.05 -17.11
N GLY A 427 -2.45 12.88 -17.92
CA GLY A 427 -2.47 13.28 -19.34
C GLY A 427 -1.12 13.80 -19.82
N LYS A 428 -0.91 13.78 -21.14
CA LYS A 428 0.24 14.47 -21.75
C LYS A 428 0.05 15.98 -21.52
N SER A 429 1.14 16.67 -21.21
CA SER A 429 1.11 18.14 -21.12
C SER A 429 0.80 18.69 -22.52
N GLU A 430 -0.38 19.28 -22.70
CA GLU A 430 -0.80 19.90 -23.98
C GLU A 430 0.03 21.14 -24.35
N ALA A 431 0.88 21.59 -23.43
CA ALA A 431 1.70 22.81 -23.55
C ALA A 431 2.79 22.76 -24.65
N ASP A 432 2.97 21.63 -25.35
CA ASP A 432 3.87 21.54 -26.51
C ASP A 432 3.13 21.66 -27.86
N CYS A 433 1.88 22.15 -27.88
CA CYS A 433 1.32 22.72 -29.11
C CYS A 433 2.00 24.07 -29.41
N ILE A 434 3.23 24.02 -29.89
CA ILE A 434 3.84 25.13 -30.61
C ILE A 434 3.02 25.28 -31.88
N ILE A 435 2.14 26.28 -31.92
CA ILE A 435 1.50 26.71 -33.16
C ILE A 435 2.64 27.29 -34.02
N CYS A 436 3.14 26.49 -34.96
CA CYS A 436 4.17 26.89 -35.92
C CYS A 436 3.65 27.89 -36.94
#